data_AF-A0A519H668-F1
#
_entry.id   AF-A0A519H668-F1
#
_cell.length_a   1.000
_cell.length_b   1.000
_cell.length_c   1.000
_cell.angle_alpha   90.00
_cell.angle_beta   90.00
_cell.angle_gamma   90.00
#
_symmetry.space_group_name_H-M   'P 1'
#
loop_
_entity.id
_entity.type
_entity.pdbx_description
1 polymer ?
#
loop_
_entity_poly.entity_id
_entity_poly.type
_entity_poly.pdbx_seq_one_letter_code
_entity_poly.pdbx_strand_id
1 'polypeptide(L)'
;IRLEPARGAFVAAPAVDEARQVFAVRRMLEAAMTREFVRSVTPAKIKSLREHVALEKSAVAGEDVSGRTELLGDFHVRMAELMGNTVLAQILGELISRCALITLMYQSATAAEHSNDEHADIVKALAARDEERAVRLMTEHLDHVEANLTFDRKIPTNDISLALS
;
A
#
# COMPACT_ATOMS: atom_id res chain seq x y z
N ILE A 1 -9.89 -26.91 -11.58
CA ILE A 1 -8.45 -27.08 -11.28
C ILE A 1 -7.81 -27.63 -12.55
N ARG A 2 -6.97 -26.85 -13.24
CA ARG A 2 -6.26 -27.29 -14.45
C ARG A 2 -4.79 -27.44 -14.05
N LEU A 3 -4.28 -28.67 -14.11
CA LEU A 3 -2.90 -29.01 -13.79
C LEU A 3 -2.13 -29.11 -15.11
N GLU A 4 -1.07 -28.32 -15.27
CA GLU A 4 -0.08 -28.50 -16.32
C GLU A 4 1.29 -28.83 -15.69
N PRO A 5 2.01 -29.88 -16.14
CA PRO A 5 3.28 -30.28 -15.55
C PRO A 5 4.49 -29.59 -16.21
N ALA A 6 5.52 -29.32 -15.40
CA ALA A 6 6.91 -29.09 -15.81
C ALA A 6 7.25 -27.79 -16.58
N ARG A 7 6.67 -26.65 -16.17
CA ARG A 7 7.33 -25.35 -16.34
C ARG A 7 7.42 -24.67 -14.97
N GLY A 8 8.62 -24.22 -14.62
CA GLY A 8 8.85 -23.46 -13.38
C GLY A 8 7.85 -22.33 -13.25
N ALA A 9 7.53 -21.96 -12.00
CA ALA A 9 6.49 -21.00 -11.64
C ALA A 9 6.55 -19.76 -12.53
N PHE A 10 5.69 -19.73 -13.56
CA PHE A 10 5.40 -18.50 -14.29
C PHE A 10 4.50 -17.71 -13.35
N VAL A 11 5.08 -16.70 -12.69
CA VAL A 11 4.26 -15.62 -12.13
C VAL A 11 3.66 -14.96 -13.35
N ALA A 12 2.46 -15.38 -13.75
CA ALA A 12 1.66 -14.64 -14.70
C ALA A 12 1.64 -13.22 -14.14
N ALA A 13 2.21 -12.26 -14.87
CA ALA A 13 2.15 -10.85 -14.49
C ALA A 13 0.70 -10.59 -14.07
N PRO A 14 0.45 -10.08 -12.84
CA PRO A 14 -0.91 -9.82 -12.39
C PRO A 14 -1.61 -9.06 -13.51
N ALA A 15 -2.70 -9.63 -14.01
CA ALA A 15 -3.43 -8.99 -15.09
C ALA A 15 -3.82 -7.59 -14.59
N VAL A 16 -3.78 -6.57 -15.44
CA VAL A 16 -4.17 -5.20 -15.10
C VAL A 16 -5.52 -5.16 -14.35
N ASP A 17 -6.42 -6.09 -14.68
CA ASP A 17 -7.71 -6.25 -14.02
C ASP A 17 -7.60 -6.75 -12.56
N GLU A 18 -6.63 -7.59 -12.24
CA GLU A 18 -6.36 -8.00 -10.85
C GLU A 18 -5.89 -6.81 -10.02
N ALA A 19 -5.00 -5.96 -10.56
CA ALA A 19 -4.58 -4.73 -9.87
C ALA A 19 -5.79 -3.84 -9.54
N ARG A 20 -6.66 -3.59 -10.54
CA ARG A 20 -7.90 -2.82 -10.35
C ARG A 20 -8.82 -3.43 -9.30
N GLN A 21 -8.97 -4.75 -9.29
CA GLN A 21 -9.77 -5.47 -8.30
C GLN A 21 -9.19 -5.32 -6.89
N VAL A 22 -7.86 -5.43 -6.74
CA VAL A 22 -7.19 -5.25 -5.45
C VAL A 22 -7.40 -3.83 -4.93
N PHE A 23 -7.15 -2.79 -5.74
CA PHE A 23 -7.38 -1.40 -5.32
C PHE A 23 -8.85 -1.10 -5.02
N ALA A 24 -9.79 -1.69 -5.76
CA ALA A 24 -11.21 -1.59 -5.44
C ALA A 24 -11.54 -2.17 -4.05
N VAL A 25 -11.02 -3.36 -3.72
CA VAL A 25 -11.20 -3.97 -2.39
C VAL A 25 -10.53 -3.14 -1.30
N ARG A 26 -9.30 -2.67 -1.55
CA ARG A 26 -8.56 -1.78 -0.64
C ARG A 26 -9.36 -0.53 -0.30
N ARG A 27 -9.91 0.18 -1.30
CA ARG A 27 -10.77 1.35 -1.08
C ARG A 27 -11.98 1.05 -0.19
N MET A 28 -12.66 -0.08 -0.43
CA MET A 28 -13.81 -0.49 0.39
C MET A 28 -13.41 -0.70 1.86
N LEU A 29 -12.31 -1.40 2.09
CA LEU A 29 -11.84 -1.75 3.43
C LEU A 29 -11.24 -0.55 4.15
N GLU A 30 -10.34 0.19 3.50
CA GLU A 30 -9.53 1.24 4.12
C GLU A 30 -10.34 2.52 4.36
N ALA A 31 -11.36 2.81 3.55
CA ALA A 31 -12.31 3.88 3.86
C ALA A 31 -13.13 3.58 5.13
N ALA A 32 -13.62 2.35 5.26
CA ALA A 32 -14.34 1.91 6.47
C ALA A 32 -13.41 1.86 7.69
N MET A 33 -12.20 1.32 7.53
CA MET A 33 -11.15 1.30 8.56
C MET A 33 -10.83 2.70 9.05
N THR A 34 -10.62 3.66 8.15
CA THR A 34 -10.29 5.04 8.50
C THR A 34 -11.40 5.69 9.31
N ARG A 35 -12.66 5.45 8.93
CA ARG A 35 -13.83 5.92 9.68
C ARG A 35 -13.84 5.40 11.12
N GLU A 36 -13.64 4.09 11.30
CA GLU A 36 -13.60 3.48 12.64
C GLU A 36 -12.35 3.90 13.43
N PHE A 37 -11.22 4.12 12.76
CA PHE A 37 -9.99 4.60 13.40
C PHE A 37 -10.20 5.97 14.05
N VAL A 38 -10.86 6.91 13.36
CA VAL A 38 -11.15 8.26 13.88
C VAL A 38 -11.94 8.20 15.18
N ARG A 39 -12.92 7.28 15.27
CA ARG A 39 -13.74 7.11 16.48
C ARG A 39 -12.94 6.61 17.68
N SER A 40 -11.93 5.78 17.44
CA SER A 40 -11.10 5.16 18.47
C SER A 40 -9.71 5.80 18.63
N VAL A 41 -9.50 6.99 18.05
CA VAL A 41 -8.19 7.63 18.00
C VAL A 41 -7.74 8.09 19.39
N THR A 42 -6.46 7.89 19.68
CA THR A 42 -5.80 8.35 20.91
C THR A 42 -4.48 9.05 20.58
N PRO A 43 -3.95 9.90 21.48
CA PRO A 43 -2.64 10.51 21.27
C PRO A 43 -1.51 9.49 21.04
N ALA A 44 -1.58 8.33 21.70
CA ALA A 44 -0.61 7.25 21.54
C ALA A 44 -0.67 6.62 20.13
N LYS A 45 -1.87 6.37 19.60
CA LYS A 45 -2.05 5.88 18.22
C LYS A 45 -1.54 6.89 17.20
N ILE A 46 -1.84 8.17 17.37
CA ILE A 46 -1.33 9.24 16.49
C ILE A 46 0.19 9.34 16.55
N LYS A 47 0.78 9.25 17.74
CA LYS A 47 2.23 9.23 17.89
C LYS A 47 2.85 8.07 17.11
N SER A 48 2.30 6.85 17.25
CA SER A 48 2.80 5.69 16.52
C SER A 48 2.70 5.86 15.00
N LEU A 49 1.61 6.45 14.48
CA LEU A 49 1.49 6.71 13.04
C LEU A 49 2.48 7.78 12.55
N ARG A 50 2.73 8.83 13.34
CA ARG A 50 3.75 9.85 13.01
C ARG A 50 5.17 9.28 12.96
N GLU A 51 5.49 8.38 13.90
CA GLU A 51 6.77 7.68 13.92
C GLU A 51 6.92 6.81 12.66
N HIS A 52 5.86 6.09 12.28
CA HIS A 52 5.84 5.29 11.04
C HIS A 52 6.06 6.15 9.78
N VAL A 53 5.32 7.25 9.64
CA VAL A 53 5.47 8.19 8.50
C VAL A 53 6.88 8.81 8.44
N ALA A 54 7.55 8.99 9.58
CA ALA A 54 8.95 9.46 9.60
C ALA A 54 9.94 8.38 9.13
N LEU A 55 9.67 7.10 9.42
CA LEU A 55 10.45 5.98 8.91
C LEU A 55 10.29 5.86 7.39
N GLU A 56 9.05 5.95 6.88
CA GLU A 56 8.78 6.01 5.45
C GLU A 56 9.57 7.13 4.77
N LYS A 57 9.52 8.35 5.31
CA LYS A 57 10.25 9.50 4.76
C LYS A 57 11.75 9.26 4.67
N SER A 58 12.31 8.62 5.69
CA SER A 58 13.73 8.27 5.74
C SER A 58 14.08 7.21 4.69
N ALA A 59 13.21 6.23 4.49
CA ALA A 59 13.39 5.19 3.47
C ALA A 59 13.22 5.73 2.05
N VAL A 60 12.28 6.65 1.83
CA VAL A 60 12.08 7.33 0.55
C VAL A 60 13.31 8.14 0.14
N ALA A 61 13.99 8.78 1.10
CA ALA A 61 15.21 9.55 0.84
C ALA A 61 16.48 8.68 0.64
N GLY A 62 16.41 7.39 0.98
CA GLY A 62 17.50 6.42 0.79
C GLY A 62 17.45 5.72 -0.57
N GLU A 63 18.45 4.88 -0.83
CA GLU A 63 18.55 4.08 -2.07
C GLU A 63 17.87 2.70 -1.96
N ASP A 64 17.35 2.33 -0.78
CA ASP A 64 16.68 1.04 -0.54
C ASP A 64 15.23 1.03 -1.06
N VAL A 65 15.09 0.65 -2.32
CA VAL A 65 13.80 0.52 -3.01
C VAL A 65 12.89 -0.54 -2.38
N SER A 66 13.46 -1.61 -1.82
CA SER A 66 12.70 -2.72 -1.22
C SER A 66 12.09 -2.29 0.11
N GLY A 67 12.93 -1.78 1.03
CA GLY A 67 12.47 -1.26 2.32
C GLY A 67 11.46 -0.11 2.17
N ARG A 68 11.58 0.69 1.11
CA ARG A 68 10.61 1.75 0.79
C ARG A 68 9.22 1.22 0.45
N THR A 69 9.13 0.15 -0.35
CA THR A 69 7.82 -0.40 -0.78
C THR A 69 7.11 -1.09 0.38
N GLU A 70 7.87 -1.78 1.23
CA GLU A 70 7.37 -2.41 2.45
C GLU A 70 6.81 -1.37 3.43
N LEU A 71 7.59 -0.33 3.75
CA LEU A 71 7.17 0.70 4.71
C LEU A 71 5.94 1.50 4.28
N LEU A 72 5.79 1.79 2.98
CA LEU A 72 4.60 2.47 2.44
C LEU A 72 3.35 1.58 2.50
N GLY A 73 3.50 0.27 2.31
CA GLY A 73 2.41 -0.68 2.54
C GLY A 73 2.02 -0.76 4.02
N ASP A 74 3.02 -0.80 4.90
CA ASP A 74 2.85 -1.05 6.33
C ASP A 74 2.04 0.02 7.07
N PHE A 75 1.90 1.24 6.53
CA PHE A 75 1.04 2.27 7.12
C PHE A 75 -0.40 1.77 7.35
N HIS A 76 -0.96 1.14 6.32
CA HIS A 76 -2.34 0.66 6.30
C HIS A 76 -2.53 -0.52 7.25
N VAL A 77 -1.56 -1.43 7.28
CA VAL A 77 -1.50 -2.56 8.22
C VAL A 77 -1.39 -2.03 9.65
N ARG A 78 -0.52 -1.04 9.88
CA ARG A 78 -0.30 -0.41 11.18
C ARG A 78 -1.56 0.23 11.74
N MET A 79 -2.37 0.87 10.89
CA MET A 79 -3.68 1.37 11.31
C MET A 79 -4.58 0.24 11.84
N ALA A 80 -4.66 -0.89 11.13
CA ALA A 80 -5.44 -2.04 11.57
C ALA A 80 -4.92 -2.67 12.88
N GLU A 81 -3.59 -2.77 13.04
CA GLU A 81 -2.95 -3.22 14.28
C GLU A 81 -3.29 -2.33 15.47
N LEU A 82 -3.21 -1.00 15.28
CA LEU A 82 -3.53 -0.02 16.32
C LEU A 82 -5.03 -0.02 16.67
N MET A 83 -5.89 -0.52 15.78
CA MET A 83 -7.30 -0.78 16.09
C MET A 83 -7.49 -2.10 16.88
N GLY A 84 -6.46 -2.94 16.99
CA GLY A 84 -6.56 -4.29 17.54
C GLY A 84 -7.29 -5.26 16.60
N ASN A 85 -7.45 -4.92 15.32
CA ASN A 85 -8.16 -5.74 14.35
C ASN A 85 -7.16 -6.61 13.57
N THR A 86 -6.76 -7.73 14.17
CA THR A 86 -5.76 -8.65 13.61
C THR A 86 -6.19 -9.28 12.28
N VAL A 87 -7.49 -9.54 12.11
CA VAL A 87 -8.04 -10.09 10.87
C VAL A 87 -7.91 -9.09 9.73
N LEU A 88 -8.24 -7.82 9.97
CA LEU A 88 -8.07 -6.78 8.97
C LEU A 88 -6.59 -6.56 8.63
N ALA A 89 -5.70 -6.57 9.62
CA ALA A 89 -4.26 -6.45 9.39
C ALA A 89 -3.73 -7.57 8.48
N GLN A 90 -4.16 -8.82 8.69
CA GLN A 90 -3.80 -9.95 7.83
C GLN A 90 -4.31 -9.80 6.39
N ILE A 91 -5.58 -9.43 6.22
CA ILE A 91 -6.17 -9.21 4.89
C ILE A 91 -5.45 -8.09 4.15
N LEU A 92 -5.20 -6.96 4.82
CA LEU A 92 -4.47 -5.84 4.23
C LEU A 92 -3.05 -6.25 3.86
N GLY A 93 -2.33 -6.96 4.73
CA GLY A 93 -0.99 -7.48 4.43
C GLY A 93 -0.95 -8.34 3.16
N GLU A 94 -1.93 -9.21 2.96
CA GLU A 94 -2.05 -10.01 1.74
C GLU A 94 -2.33 -9.15 0.49
N LEU A 95 -3.27 -8.21 0.58
CA LEU A 95 -3.60 -7.30 -0.53
C LEU A 95 -2.41 -6.41 -0.90
N ILE A 96 -1.69 -5.89 0.10
CA ILE A 96 -0.53 -5.02 -0.07
C ILE A 96 0.64 -5.80 -0.67
N SER A 97 0.88 -7.04 -0.23
CA SER A 97 1.92 -7.90 -0.82
C SER A 97 1.67 -8.13 -2.32
N ARG A 98 0.41 -8.32 -2.70
CA ARG A 98 0.00 -8.42 -4.12
C ARG A 98 0.21 -7.10 -4.86
N CYS A 99 -0.11 -5.97 -4.23
CA CYS A 99 0.20 -4.63 -4.78
C CYS A 99 1.70 -4.39 -4.95
N ALA A 100 2.54 -4.79 -4.00
CA ALA A 100 3.99 -4.54 -4.04
C ALA A 100 4.65 -5.18 -5.27
N LEU A 101 4.23 -6.40 -5.63
CA LEU A 101 4.68 -7.07 -6.85
C LEU A 101 4.26 -6.30 -8.12
N ILE A 102 3.03 -5.78 -8.15
CA ILE A 102 2.50 -4.97 -9.25
C ILE A 102 3.30 -3.66 -9.35
N THR A 103 3.48 -2.96 -8.23
CA THR A 103 4.21 -1.70 -8.12
C THR A 103 5.66 -1.85 -8.57
N LEU A 104 6.38 -2.89 -8.15
CA LEU A 104 7.75 -3.17 -8.58
C LEU A 104 7.88 -3.33 -10.10
N MET A 105 6.85 -3.87 -10.75
CA MET A 105 6.83 -4.08 -12.20
C MET A 105 6.50 -2.80 -12.99
N TYR A 106 5.74 -1.86 -12.41
CA TYR A 106 5.09 -0.78 -13.17
C TYR A 106 5.33 0.65 -12.69
N GLN A 107 5.96 0.90 -11.53
CA GLN A 107 6.09 2.26 -10.96
C GLN A 107 7.47 2.91 -11.14
N SER A 108 7.51 4.25 -11.19
CA SER A 108 8.72 5.08 -11.18
C SER A 108 9.08 5.56 -9.77
N ALA A 109 10.34 5.96 -9.56
CA ALA A 109 10.86 6.39 -8.26
C ALA A 109 10.10 7.57 -7.60
N THR A 110 9.41 8.39 -8.39
CA THR A 110 8.67 9.59 -7.96
C THR A 110 7.35 9.31 -7.22
N ALA A 111 6.75 8.13 -7.37
CA ALA A 111 5.45 7.83 -6.77
C ALA A 111 5.52 7.64 -5.24
N ALA A 112 6.70 7.25 -4.72
CA ALA A 112 6.90 6.97 -3.31
C ALA A 112 6.94 8.24 -2.43
N GLU A 113 7.52 9.33 -2.92
CA GLU A 113 7.54 10.62 -2.23
C GLU A 113 6.12 11.16 -2.03
N HIS A 114 5.32 11.13 -3.10
CA HIS A 114 3.92 11.58 -3.06
C HIS A 114 3.10 10.78 -2.03
N SER A 115 3.26 9.46 -2.02
CA SER A 115 2.59 8.56 -1.07
C SER A 115 2.89 8.91 0.39
N ASN A 116 4.15 9.26 0.72
CA ASN A 116 4.52 9.62 2.08
C ASN A 116 3.88 10.95 2.53
N ASP A 117 3.85 11.95 1.65
CA ASP A 117 3.23 13.24 1.94
C ASP A 117 1.71 13.08 2.19
N GLU A 118 1.05 12.21 1.42
CA GLU A 118 -0.37 11.87 1.62
C GLU A 118 -0.63 11.18 2.96
N HIS A 119 0.21 10.21 3.35
CA HIS A 119 0.12 9.60 4.68
C HIS A 119 0.26 10.63 5.81
N ALA A 120 1.18 11.59 5.66
CA ALA A 120 1.35 12.66 6.63
C ALA A 120 0.06 13.51 6.76
N ASP A 121 -0.62 13.79 5.66
CA ASP A 121 -1.88 14.54 5.65
C ASP A 121 -3.06 13.75 6.22
N ILE A 122 -3.13 12.44 5.95
CA ILE A 122 -4.10 11.53 6.59
C ILE A 122 -3.91 11.57 8.11
N VAL A 123 -2.66 11.44 8.60
CA VAL A 123 -2.37 11.48 10.05
C VAL A 123 -2.76 12.82 10.68
N LYS A 124 -2.61 13.95 9.97
CA LYS A 124 -3.09 15.26 10.43
C LYS A 124 -4.62 15.28 10.57
N ALA A 125 -5.35 14.75 9.59
CA ALA A 125 -6.81 14.66 9.65
C ALA A 125 -7.30 13.75 10.78
N LEU A 126 -6.66 12.58 10.95
CA LEU A 126 -6.92 11.66 12.07
C LEU A 126 -6.70 12.34 13.43
N ALA A 127 -5.61 13.09 13.58
CA ALA A 127 -5.30 13.81 14.82
C ALA A 127 -6.32 14.92 15.13
N ALA A 128 -6.87 15.56 14.09
CA ALA A 128 -7.94 16.54 14.20
C ALA A 128 -9.33 15.91 14.44
N ARG A 129 -9.45 14.58 14.40
CA ARG A 129 -10.73 13.84 14.43
C ARG A 129 -11.69 14.26 13.30
N ASP A 130 -11.15 14.70 12.18
CA ASP A 130 -11.92 15.09 11.00
C ASP A 130 -12.19 13.83 10.15
N GLU A 131 -13.28 13.14 10.49
CA GLU A 131 -13.67 11.86 9.87
C GLU A 131 -13.83 11.97 8.36
N GLU A 132 -14.54 13.01 7.89
CA GLU A 132 -14.81 13.20 6.47
C GLU A 132 -13.52 13.44 5.71
N ARG A 133 -12.66 14.35 6.20
CA ARG A 133 -11.38 14.62 5.56
C ARG A 133 -10.46 13.41 5.55
N ALA A 134 -10.37 12.67 6.67
CA ALA A 134 -9.50 11.51 6.75
C ALA A 134 -9.91 10.42 5.74
N VAL A 135 -11.21 10.15 5.61
CA VAL A 135 -11.73 9.15 4.66
C VAL A 135 -11.52 9.59 3.22
N ARG A 136 -11.75 10.87 2.90
CA ARG A 136 -11.47 11.39 1.54
C ARG A 136 -9.99 11.26 1.19
N LEU A 137 -9.08 11.71 2.07
CA LEU A 137 -7.64 11.62 1.84
C LEU A 137 -7.16 10.18 1.66
N MET A 138 -7.68 9.23 2.44
CA MET A 138 -7.37 7.80 2.26
C MET A 138 -7.82 7.28 0.89
N THR A 139 -9.00 7.69 0.43
CA THR A 139 -9.52 7.25 -0.88
C THR A 139 -8.71 7.86 -2.02
N GLU A 140 -8.45 9.17 -1.96
CA GLU A 140 -7.62 9.90 -2.93
C GLU A 140 -6.21 9.31 -3.02
N HIS A 141 -5.59 9.02 -1.89
CA HIS A 141 -4.30 8.34 -1.83
C HIS A 141 -4.30 7.01 -2.62
N LEU A 142 -5.29 6.15 -2.40
CA LEU A 142 -5.39 4.87 -3.12
C LEU A 142 -5.63 5.07 -4.62
N ASP A 143 -6.40 6.08 -5.01
CA ASP A 143 -6.61 6.45 -6.41
C ASP A 143 -5.31 6.93 -7.07
N HIS A 144 -4.52 7.75 -6.37
CA HIS A 144 -3.22 8.21 -6.87
C HIS A 144 -2.20 7.06 -6.98
N VAL A 145 -2.16 6.14 -6.01
CA VAL A 145 -1.30 4.95 -6.09
C VAL A 145 -1.70 4.09 -7.28
N GLU A 146 -3.00 3.84 -7.50
CA GLU A 146 -3.50 3.08 -8.65
C GLU A 146 -3.17 3.78 -9.98
N ALA A 147 -3.39 5.09 -10.08
CA ALA A 147 -3.14 5.86 -11.30
C ALA A 147 -1.66 5.91 -11.69
N ASN A 148 -0.75 5.80 -10.72
CA ASN A 148 0.69 5.75 -10.96
C ASN A 148 1.19 4.38 -11.48
N LEU A 149 0.33 3.36 -11.55
CA LEU A 149 0.65 2.10 -12.20
C LEU A 149 0.58 2.28 -13.72
N THR A 150 1.74 2.38 -14.36
CA THR A 150 1.82 2.54 -15.82
C THR A 150 1.65 1.18 -16.50
N PHE A 151 0.41 0.81 -16.80
CA PHE A 151 0.07 -0.47 -17.43
C PHE A 151 0.48 -0.59 -18.92
N ASP A 152 0.84 0.52 -19.57
CA ASP A 152 1.28 0.56 -20.97
C ASP A 152 2.78 0.29 -21.15
N ARG A 153 3.53 0.06 -20.06
CA ARG A 153 4.94 -0.27 -20.13
C ARG A 153 5.09 -1.70 -20.64
N LYS A 154 5.85 -1.92 -21.73
CA LYS A 154 6.27 -3.28 -22.11
C LYS A 154 6.93 -3.91 -20.89
N ILE A 155 6.30 -4.95 -20.34
CA ILE A 155 6.90 -5.79 -19.30
C ILE A 155 8.28 -6.20 -19.82
N PRO A 156 9.38 -5.87 -19.13
CA PRO A 156 10.70 -6.30 -19.56
C PRO A 156 10.68 -7.82 -19.69
N THR A 157 10.90 -8.34 -20.89
CA THR A 157 10.88 -9.80 -21.18
C THR A 157 12.06 -10.56 -20.55
N ASN A 158 12.81 -9.94 -19.65
CA ASN A 158 14.02 -10.53 -19.11
C ASN A 158 13.80 -10.97 -17.66
N ASP A 159 13.61 -12.28 -17.53
CA ASP A 159 14.07 -13.13 -16.43
C ASP A 159 13.93 -12.57 -15.00
N ILE A 160 12.75 -12.81 -14.42
CA ILE A 160 12.48 -12.73 -12.98
C ILE A 160 13.42 -13.66 -12.17
N SER A 161 14.13 -14.57 -12.84
CA SER A 161 15.17 -15.42 -12.24
C SER A 161 16.38 -14.65 -11.69
N LEU A 162 16.58 -13.38 -12.07
CA LEU A 162 17.69 -12.53 -11.59
C LEU A 162 17.34 -11.65 -10.36
N ALA A 163 16.06 -11.60 -9.94
CA ALA A 163 15.64 -10.79 -8.79
C ALA A 163 15.62 -11.56 -7.46
N LEU A 164 15.90 -12.87 -7.49
CA LEU A 164 15.93 -13.76 -6.32
C LEU A 164 17.35 -14.31 -6.04
N SER A 165 18.38 -13.69 -6.59
CA SER A 165 19.79 -14.02 -6.36
C SER A 165 20.49 -12.94 -5.55
#